data_AF-A0A1A0KJ82-F1
#
_entry.id   AF-A0A1A0KJ82-F1
#
_cell.length_a   1.000
_cell.length_b   1.000
_cell.length_c   1.000
_cell.angle_alpha   90.00
_cell.angle_beta   90.00
_cell.angle_gamma   90.00
#
_symmetry.space_group_name_H-M   'P 1'
#
loop_
_entity.id
_entity.type
_entity.pdbx_description
1 polymer ?
#
loop_
_entity_poly.entity_id
_entity_poly.type
_entity_poly.pdbx_seq_one_letter_code
_entity_poly.pdbx_strand_id
1 'polypeptide(L)'
;MRPVAHAKAKYCYGCRTRGTRIPPPCRRCGSTSLYYSGGLCQRCHKYAPDFGDSCPYCCAWGLFKTGSGVCNACRDWRRRHPGERLCPGCGKVQSLNGSGLCRLCWRRARANSWAADGLVNPEALAVGHQLFISDLEHKLALVTPPALRRWKTRPIRTRSRARPRPRAFRLADHRQLTLFDAVRDSSRLDKAPEPPFPDLAAALEAVVVEHAETYGWTGDLTSAVRRAVRVLLAIQDTPGAPIKASEVALLRKTSLPAGPTMDVLRTAAILEDDDVPAIVTWFESRVAALPDEMASELRVWFAVMREGSSQPPRRRPRADRTIRNHLTSALPVLRGWAGDHASLREIDRGAIHTVLAASGRRRVDTLQGLRSIFRILKARKQIFTDPTSRIFCGMARNTIPMTIAPAQLRESIESPEPTRAALAALLVFHGVRPRQLRHILLTDVRDSRLYVDGRTIPMADHVSAGIAAYLHHRGQRWPKTANPHLFVNQVTANRTGAVTYNWINSCLGCRAQDLRADRILDEVRATDGDVRRICDLFGLSVGAAQRYIDAGRVQQSGAD
;
A
#
# COMPACT_ATOMS: atom_id res chain seq x y z
N MET A 1 -2.58 65.39 -17.61
CA MET A 1 -2.64 66.21 -18.84
C MET A 1 -3.05 65.32 -20.00
N ARG A 2 -4.00 65.74 -20.86
CA ARG A 2 -4.37 64.98 -22.07
C ARG A 2 -3.30 65.20 -23.16
N PRO A 3 -2.75 64.14 -23.78
CA PRO A 3 -1.70 64.28 -24.81
C PRO A 3 -2.22 64.99 -26.07
N VAL A 4 -1.30 65.54 -26.86
CA VAL A 4 -1.63 66.23 -28.12
C VAL A 4 -2.23 65.28 -29.15
N ALA A 5 -3.16 65.79 -29.97
CA ALA A 5 -3.95 64.99 -30.93
C ALA A 5 -3.09 64.19 -31.93
N HIS A 6 -2.01 64.76 -32.42
CA HIS A 6 -0.99 64.14 -33.27
C HIS A 6 0.31 64.96 -33.17
N ALA A 7 1.43 64.45 -33.70
CA ALA A 7 2.75 65.09 -33.55
C ALA A 7 2.77 66.58 -33.96
N LYS A 8 1.98 66.97 -34.97
CA LYS A 8 1.83 68.35 -35.45
C LYS A 8 0.77 69.21 -34.72
N ALA A 9 0.10 68.70 -33.68
CA ALA A 9 -0.98 69.41 -32.99
C ALA A 9 -0.49 69.99 -31.65
N LYS A 10 -0.95 71.20 -31.30
CA LYS A 10 -0.69 71.82 -29.98
C LYS A 10 -1.67 71.39 -28.89
N TYR A 11 -2.85 70.87 -29.26
CA TYR A 11 -3.92 70.53 -28.32
C TYR A 11 -4.48 69.11 -28.60
N CYS A 12 -5.08 68.48 -27.60
CA CYS A 12 -5.81 67.21 -27.78
C CYS A 12 -7.10 67.40 -28.57
N TYR A 13 -7.69 66.32 -29.10
CA TYR A 13 -8.94 66.38 -29.88
C TYR A 13 -10.11 67.03 -29.12
N GLY A 14 -10.17 66.86 -27.80
CA GLY A 14 -11.21 67.46 -26.96
C GLY A 14 -10.95 68.91 -26.53
N CYS A 15 -9.77 69.47 -26.81
CA CYS A 15 -9.40 70.84 -26.42
C CYS A 15 -9.28 71.79 -27.63
N ARG A 16 -9.63 71.34 -28.85
CA ARG A 16 -9.62 72.19 -30.05
C ARG A 16 -10.92 72.98 -30.14
N THR A 17 -10.82 74.30 -30.27
CA THR A 17 -11.95 75.26 -30.23
C THR A 17 -12.75 75.36 -31.54
N ARG A 18 -12.27 74.83 -32.67
CA ARG A 18 -13.02 74.77 -33.94
C ARG A 18 -13.34 73.33 -34.30
N GLY A 19 -14.58 72.92 -34.00
CA GLY A 19 -15.15 71.60 -34.31
C GLY A 19 -14.53 70.47 -33.48
N THR A 20 -15.32 69.88 -32.58
CA THR A 20 -14.98 68.62 -31.89
C THR A 20 -14.80 67.51 -32.92
N ARG A 21 -13.57 67.32 -33.41
CA ARG A 21 -13.24 66.18 -34.24
C ARG A 21 -13.17 64.95 -33.35
N ILE A 22 -14.05 63.99 -33.60
CA ILE A 22 -14.02 62.67 -32.96
C ILE A 22 -12.63 62.07 -33.25
N PRO A 23 -11.89 61.61 -32.21
CA PRO A 23 -10.60 60.98 -32.43
C PRO A 23 -10.78 59.75 -33.33
N PRO A 24 -9.87 59.51 -34.28
CA PRO A 24 -9.96 58.33 -35.14
C PRO A 24 -9.81 57.04 -34.31
N PRO A 25 -10.39 55.92 -34.75
CA PRO A 25 -10.21 54.63 -34.08
C PRO A 25 -8.72 54.26 -34.01
N CYS A 26 -8.35 53.54 -32.95
CA CYS A 26 -6.98 53.08 -32.74
C CYS A 26 -6.51 52.25 -33.94
N ARG A 27 -5.41 52.66 -34.57
CA ARG A 27 -4.82 51.96 -35.74
C ARG A 27 -4.41 50.51 -35.45
N ARG A 28 -4.23 50.14 -34.18
CA ARG A 28 -3.76 48.81 -33.77
C ARG A 28 -4.88 47.87 -33.31
N CYS A 29 -5.93 48.38 -32.66
CA CYS A 29 -6.99 47.54 -32.09
C CYS A 29 -8.41 47.97 -32.49
N GLY A 30 -8.57 49.01 -33.31
CA GLY A 30 -9.87 49.52 -33.75
C GLY A 30 -10.67 50.28 -32.69
N SER A 31 -10.20 50.35 -31.43
CA SER A 31 -10.93 51.03 -30.34
C SER A 31 -11.23 52.50 -30.66
N THR A 32 -12.50 52.89 -30.56
CA THR A 32 -12.97 54.29 -30.62
C THR A 32 -12.91 54.99 -29.26
N SER A 33 -12.65 54.25 -28.19
CA SER A 33 -12.54 54.77 -26.82
C SER A 33 -11.08 54.99 -26.40
N LEU A 34 -10.89 55.91 -25.44
CA LEU A 34 -9.61 56.18 -24.77
C LEU A 34 -8.45 56.48 -25.74
N TYR A 35 -8.69 57.34 -26.74
CA TYR A 35 -7.63 57.83 -27.62
C TYR A 35 -6.52 58.51 -26.82
N TYR A 36 -5.26 58.19 -27.12
CA TYR A 36 -4.10 58.84 -26.50
C TYR A 36 -3.46 59.82 -27.49
N SER A 37 -2.54 59.35 -28.34
CA SER A 37 -1.87 60.18 -29.35
C SER A 37 -1.37 59.32 -30.51
N GLY A 38 -1.01 59.96 -31.63
CA GLY A 38 -0.34 59.27 -32.74
C GLY A 38 -1.17 58.21 -33.47
N GLY A 39 -2.50 58.28 -33.34
CA GLY A 39 -3.42 57.30 -33.94
C GLY A 39 -3.63 56.04 -33.10
N LEU A 40 -3.20 56.03 -31.84
CA LEU A 40 -3.32 54.87 -30.95
C LEU A 40 -4.11 55.22 -29.68
N CYS A 41 -4.89 54.27 -29.17
CA CYS A 41 -5.53 54.37 -27.87
C CYS A 41 -4.50 54.21 -26.73
N GLN A 42 -4.89 54.60 -25.53
CA GLN A 42 -4.07 54.47 -24.32
C GLN A 42 -3.55 53.04 -24.13
N ARG A 43 -4.33 52.01 -24.48
CA ARG A 43 -3.90 50.61 -24.36
C ARG A 43 -2.80 50.22 -25.35
N CYS A 44 -2.81 50.79 -26.56
CA CYS A 44 -1.86 50.41 -27.63
C CYS A 44 -0.62 51.32 -27.69
N HIS A 45 -0.68 52.50 -27.09
CA HIS A 45 0.41 53.48 -27.13
C HIS A 45 1.48 53.18 -26.08
N LYS A 46 2.74 53.01 -26.51
CA LYS A 46 3.89 52.60 -25.68
C LYS A 46 4.12 53.49 -24.45
N TYR A 47 3.91 54.81 -24.59
CA TYR A 47 4.16 55.80 -23.53
C TYR A 47 2.87 56.29 -22.84
N ALA A 48 1.75 55.62 -23.04
CA ALA A 48 0.51 55.97 -22.33
C ALA A 48 0.50 55.35 -20.92
N PRO A 49 -0.09 56.02 -19.91
CA PRO A 49 -0.19 55.50 -18.55
C PRO A 49 -0.71 54.06 -18.51
N ASP A 50 -0.08 53.22 -17.69
CA ASP A 50 -0.37 51.80 -17.61
C ASP A 50 -1.52 51.57 -16.63
N PHE A 51 -2.75 51.50 -17.15
CA PHE A 51 -3.92 51.15 -16.34
C PHE A 51 -4.06 49.63 -16.29
N GLY A 52 -4.29 49.09 -15.10
CA GLY A 52 -4.53 47.65 -14.92
C GLY A 52 -5.79 47.20 -15.66
N ASP A 53 -5.65 46.24 -16.55
CA ASP A 53 -6.74 45.54 -17.24
C ASP A 53 -7.16 44.29 -16.44
N SER A 54 -8.30 43.70 -16.79
CA SER A 54 -8.79 42.46 -16.19
C SER A 54 -8.47 41.25 -17.08
N CYS A 55 -8.17 40.11 -16.46
CA CYS A 55 -7.96 38.87 -17.19
C CYS A 55 -9.26 38.43 -17.89
N PRO A 56 -9.24 38.11 -19.20
CA PRO A 56 -10.45 37.77 -19.95
C PRO A 56 -11.12 36.47 -19.46
N TYR A 57 -10.37 35.60 -18.79
CA TYR A 57 -10.81 34.28 -18.35
C TYR A 57 -11.31 34.22 -16.91
N CYS A 58 -10.69 34.97 -16.01
CA CYS A 58 -11.05 34.95 -14.58
C CYS A 58 -11.38 36.32 -13.99
N CYS A 59 -11.44 37.37 -14.80
CA CYS A 59 -11.72 38.74 -14.38
C CYS A 59 -10.77 39.25 -13.28
N ALA A 60 -9.57 38.65 -13.15
CA ALA A 60 -8.57 39.13 -12.21
C ALA A 60 -8.01 40.47 -12.67
N TRP A 61 -8.14 41.48 -11.82
CA TRP A 61 -7.73 42.87 -12.05
C TRP A 61 -6.24 43.07 -11.78
N GLY A 62 -5.60 43.96 -12.53
CA GLY A 62 -4.19 44.32 -12.36
C GLY A 62 -3.26 43.72 -13.43
N LEU A 63 -3.77 43.40 -14.62
CA LEU A 63 -2.93 43.08 -15.76
C LEU A 63 -2.36 44.36 -16.37
N PHE A 64 -1.05 44.55 -16.28
CA PHE A 64 -0.36 45.68 -16.90
C PHE A 64 0.02 45.36 -18.36
N LYS A 65 0.20 46.38 -19.21
CA LYS A 65 0.47 46.22 -20.66
C LYS A 65 1.71 45.39 -20.99
N THR A 66 2.64 45.26 -20.05
CA THR A 66 3.85 44.44 -20.17
C THR A 66 3.60 42.93 -19.97
N GLY A 67 2.38 42.54 -19.54
CA GLY A 67 1.97 41.15 -19.37
C GLY A 67 1.42 40.50 -20.65
N SER A 68 1.28 39.18 -20.65
CA SER A 68 0.83 38.39 -21.81
C SER A 68 -0.68 38.47 -22.11
N GLY A 69 -1.38 39.49 -21.62
CA GLY A 69 -2.84 39.63 -21.73
C GLY A 69 -3.67 38.61 -20.93
N VAL A 70 -3.03 37.70 -20.19
CA VAL A 70 -3.66 36.64 -19.39
C VAL A 70 -2.88 36.49 -18.09
N CYS A 71 -3.55 36.36 -16.95
CA CYS A 71 -2.86 36.16 -15.67
C CYS A 71 -2.14 34.81 -15.61
N ASN A 72 -1.04 34.71 -14.87
CA ASN A 72 -0.23 33.49 -14.84
C ASN A 72 -1.01 32.29 -14.31
N ALA A 73 -1.93 32.53 -13.38
CA ALA A 73 -2.78 31.48 -12.84
C ALA A 73 -3.81 30.92 -13.87
N CYS A 74 -4.31 31.74 -14.80
CA CYS A 74 -5.11 31.24 -15.91
C CYS A 74 -4.27 30.54 -16.96
N ARG A 75 -3.04 31.00 -17.19
CA ARG A 75 -2.10 30.35 -18.11
C ARG A 75 -1.76 28.93 -17.65
N ASP A 76 -1.41 28.78 -16.38
CA ASP A 76 -1.13 27.49 -15.75
C ASP A 76 -2.38 26.60 -15.68
N TRP A 77 -3.55 27.18 -15.38
CA TRP A 77 -4.82 26.45 -15.38
C TRP A 77 -5.14 25.82 -16.74
N ARG A 78 -4.97 26.56 -17.83
CA ARG A 78 -5.18 26.07 -19.20
C ARG A 78 -4.17 25.00 -19.60
N ARG A 79 -2.92 25.11 -19.13
CA ARG A 79 -1.89 24.08 -19.33
C ARG A 79 -2.28 22.76 -18.64
N ARG A 80 -2.82 22.83 -17.43
CA ARG A 80 -3.24 21.65 -16.64
C ARG A 80 -4.57 21.05 -17.09
N HIS A 81 -5.41 21.83 -17.77
CA HIS A 81 -6.74 21.42 -18.22
C HIS A 81 -6.93 21.81 -19.69
N PRO A 82 -6.32 21.08 -20.63
CA PRO A 82 -6.43 21.39 -22.05
C PRO A 82 -7.87 21.17 -22.55
N GLY A 83 -8.24 21.93 -23.59
CA GLY A 83 -9.59 21.91 -24.19
C GLY A 83 -10.50 23.01 -23.63
N GLU A 84 -11.32 23.60 -24.50
CA GLU A 84 -12.29 24.63 -24.15
C GLU A 84 -13.71 24.05 -24.27
N ARG A 85 -14.50 24.23 -23.21
CA ARG A 85 -15.88 23.72 -23.11
C ARG A 85 -16.76 24.77 -22.45
N LEU A 86 -18.06 24.70 -22.70
CA LEU A 86 -19.03 25.61 -22.08
C LEU A 86 -19.06 25.38 -20.56
N CYS A 87 -18.71 26.41 -19.78
CA CYS A 87 -18.79 26.31 -18.32
C CYS A 87 -20.25 26.45 -17.86
N PRO A 88 -20.83 25.46 -17.15
CA PRO A 88 -22.20 25.55 -16.65
C PRO A 88 -22.37 26.66 -15.60
N GLY A 89 -21.29 27.12 -14.98
CA GLY A 89 -21.33 28.18 -13.98
C GLY A 89 -21.42 29.60 -14.56
N CYS A 90 -20.56 29.95 -15.51
CA CYS A 90 -20.53 31.33 -16.05
C CYS A 90 -21.02 31.44 -17.49
N GLY A 91 -21.43 30.33 -18.11
CA GLY A 91 -21.83 30.29 -19.53
C GLY A 91 -20.71 30.59 -20.52
N LYS A 92 -19.46 30.77 -20.08
CA LYS A 92 -18.31 31.07 -20.96
C LYS A 92 -17.64 29.80 -21.42
N VAL A 93 -17.26 29.75 -22.70
CA VAL A 93 -16.38 28.70 -23.26
C VAL A 93 -14.97 28.89 -22.69
N GLN A 94 -14.50 27.92 -21.90
CA GLN A 94 -13.28 28.01 -21.07
C GLN A 94 -12.65 26.63 -20.83
N SER A 95 -11.39 26.60 -20.37
CA SER A 95 -10.77 25.39 -19.83
C SER A 95 -11.37 25.00 -18.47
N LEU A 96 -11.96 23.81 -18.43
CA LEU A 96 -12.67 23.27 -17.25
C LEU A 96 -11.81 22.23 -16.53
N ASN A 97 -11.86 22.23 -15.19
CA ASN A 97 -11.21 21.19 -14.39
C ASN A 97 -11.98 19.85 -14.42
N GLY A 98 -11.46 18.85 -13.69
CA GLY A 98 -12.11 17.54 -13.55
C GLY A 98 -13.52 17.58 -12.94
N SER A 99 -13.90 18.67 -12.27
CA SER A 99 -15.26 18.89 -11.77
C SER A 99 -16.15 19.70 -12.73
N GLY A 100 -15.73 19.89 -13.99
CA GLY A 100 -16.53 20.58 -15.00
C GLY A 100 -16.66 22.10 -14.86
N LEU A 101 -15.81 22.76 -14.06
CA LEU A 101 -15.88 24.20 -13.80
C LEU A 101 -14.67 24.96 -14.34
N CYS A 102 -14.89 26.17 -14.86
CA CYS A 102 -13.80 27.07 -15.22
C CYS A 102 -13.11 27.61 -13.97
N ARG A 103 -11.89 28.15 -14.09
CA ARG A 103 -11.11 28.66 -12.96
C ARG A 103 -11.90 29.67 -12.10
N LEU A 104 -12.66 30.57 -12.73
CA LEU A 104 -13.46 31.59 -12.03
C LEU A 104 -14.56 30.95 -11.17
N CYS A 105 -15.38 30.09 -11.78
CA CYS A 105 -16.47 29.39 -11.10
C CYS A 105 -15.96 28.42 -10.04
N TRP A 106 -14.84 27.74 -10.30
CA TRP A 106 -14.21 26.85 -9.32
C TRP A 106 -13.70 27.60 -8.09
N ARG A 107 -13.07 28.78 -8.27
CA ARG A 107 -12.62 29.60 -7.15
C ARG A 107 -13.78 30.15 -6.33
N ARG A 108 -14.86 30.55 -6.99
CA ARG A 108 -16.10 30.97 -6.33
C ARG A 108 -16.73 29.82 -5.55
N ALA A 109 -16.89 28.65 -6.16
CA ALA A 109 -17.39 27.46 -5.49
C ALA A 109 -16.55 27.11 -4.26
N ARG A 110 -15.22 27.22 -4.37
CA ARG A 110 -14.30 27.01 -3.25
C ARG A 110 -14.46 28.05 -2.14
N ALA A 111 -14.59 29.34 -2.48
CA ALA A 111 -14.82 30.40 -1.50
C ALA A 111 -16.18 30.24 -0.80
N ASN A 112 -17.24 29.91 -1.54
CA ASN A 112 -18.58 29.71 -0.99
C ASN A 112 -18.72 28.39 -0.22
N SER A 113 -17.95 27.36 -0.57
CA SER A 113 -17.86 26.14 0.24
C SER A 113 -17.23 26.36 1.62
N TRP A 114 -16.64 27.54 1.86
CA TRP A 114 -16.21 27.96 3.19
C TRP A 114 -17.34 28.63 3.99
N ALA A 115 -18.44 29.03 3.35
CA ALA A 115 -19.55 29.78 3.96
C ALA A 115 -20.85 28.97 4.12
N ALA A 116 -21.08 27.94 3.29
CA ALA A 116 -22.22 27.03 3.40
C ALA A 116 -21.71 25.59 3.56
N ASP A 117 -22.34 24.82 4.46
CA ASP A 117 -22.00 23.44 4.84
C ASP A 117 -21.89 22.45 3.66
N GLY A 118 -20.80 22.53 2.89
CA GLY A 118 -20.32 21.47 2.01
C GLY A 118 -21.08 21.22 0.70
N LEU A 119 -22.15 21.95 0.39
CA LEU A 119 -22.85 21.86 -0.89
C LEU A 119 -22.31 22.90 -1.88
N VAL A 120 -21.66 22.42 -2.95
CA VAL A 120 -21.42 23.24 -4.15
C VAL A 120 -22.73 23.26 -4.93
N ASN A 121 -23.65 24.14 -4.54
CA ASN A 121 -24.88 24.37 -5.31
C ASN A 121 -24.57 25.26 -6.51
N PRO A 122 -24.84 24.85 -7.77
CA PRO A 122 -24.79 25.76 -8.91
C PRO A 122 -25.73 26.98 -8.74
N GLU A 123 -26.81 26.93 -7.97
CA GLU A 123 -27.67 28.10 -7.71
C GLU A 123 -26.99 29.19 -6.85
N ALA A 124 -25.86 28.87 -6.20
CA ALA A 124 -25.04 29.88 -5.53
C ALA A 124 -24.38 30.88 -6.52
N LEU A 125 -24.72 30.82 -7.81
CA LEU A 125 -24.31 31.69 -8.92
C LEU A 125 -25.00 33.07 -8.94
N ALA A 126 -26.07 33.29 -8.18
CA ALA A 126 -26.86 34.54 -8.21
C ALA A 126 -26.18 35.76 -7.53
N VAL A 127 -25.19 35.55 -6.66
CA VAL A 127 -24.50 36.64 -5.92
C VAL A 127 -23.22 37.11 -6.65
N GLY A 128 -22.62 38.24 -6.30
CA GLY A 128 -21.44 38.78 -7.02
C GLY A 128 -20.19 37.87 -7.04
N HIS A 129 -19.22 38.18 -7.91
CA HIS A 129 -17.90 37.54 -7.91
C HIS A 129 -16.94 38.30 -6.96
N GLN A 130 -16.14 37.58 -6.16
CA GLN A 130 -15.05 38.20 -5.40
C GLN A 130 -14.00 38.78 -6.36
N LEU A 131 -13.51 40.01 -6.08
CA LEU A 131 -12.42 40.63 -6.83
C LEU A 131 -11.14 39.80 -6.69
N PHE A 132 -10.55 39.41 -7.82
CA PHE A 132 -9.24 38.76 -7.86
C PHE A 132 -8.18 39.77 -8.28
N ILE A 133 -7.03 39.81 -7.59
CA ILE A 133 -5.87 40.59 -8.03
C ILE A 133 -4.92 39.66 -8.79
N SER A 134 -4.47 40.09 -9.97
CA SER A 134 -3.56 39.34 -10.82
C SER A 134 -2.27 38.99 -10.06
N ASP A 135 -1.88 37.71 -10.13
CA ASP A 135 -0.65 37.16 -9.57
C ASP A 135 -0.40 37.38 -8.06
N LEU A 136 -1.40 37.89 -7.32
CA LEU A 136 -1.30 38.12 -5.88
C LEU A 136 -0.99 36.83 -5.12
N GLU A 137 -1.66 35.73 -5.45
CA GLU A 137 -1.42 34.44 -4.79
C GLU A 137 -0.01 33.90 -5.06
N HIS A 138 0.53 34.12 -6.26
CA HIS A 138 1.87 33.69 -6.61
C HIS A 138 2.92 34.54 -5.89
N LYS A 139 2.72 35.88 -5.85
CA LYS A 139 3.55 36.80 -5.07
C LYS A 139 3.48 36.49 -3.57
N LEU A 140 2.28 36.28 -3.02
CA LEU A 140 2.10 35.84 -1.64
C LEU A 140 2.78 34.49 -1.40
N ALA A 141 2.67 33.53 -2.31
CA ALA A 141 3.39 32.26 -2.16
C ALA A 141 4.90 32.52 -2.06
N LEU A 142 5.48 33.25 -3.01
CA LEU A 142 6.93 33.55 -3.04
C LEU A 142 7.42 34.28 -1.78
N VAL A 143 6.62 35.19 -1.21
CA VAL A 143 6.99 35.99 -0.03
C VAL A 143 6.64 35.28 1.29
N THR A 144 5.74 34.28 1.29
CA THR A 144 5.34 33.56 2.51
C THR A 144 6.35 32.45 2.84
N PRO A 145 6.96 32.47 4.05
CA PRO A 145 7.85 31.42 4.52
C PRO A 145 7.21 30.02 4.45
N PRO A 146 7.96 28.95 4.11
CA PRO A 146 7.44 27.58 4.02
C PRO A 146 6.70 27.11 5.27
N ALA A 147 7.14 27.57 6.45
CA ALA A 147 6.50 27.28 7.74
C ALA A 147 5.07 27.83 7.86
N LEU A 148 4.81 29.01 7.28
CA LEU A 148 3.48 29.65 7.26
C LEU A 148 2.62 29.16 6.10
N ARG A 149 3.21 28.59 5.03
CA ARG A 149 2.45 27.90 3.98
C ARG A 149 1.70 26.67 4.50
N ARG A 150 2.24 25.97 5.53
CA ARG A 150 1.56 24.85 6.21
C ARG A 150 0.34 25.26 7.03
N TRP A 151 0.23 26.54 7.41
CA TRP A 151 -0.91 27.03 8.19
C TRP A 151 -2.16 27.27 7.33
N LYS A 152 -2.02 27.59 6.04
CA LYS A 152 -3.16 27.86 5.13
C LYS A 152 -3.75 26.62 4.45
N THR A 153 -3.12 25.45 4.54
CA THR A 153 -3.69 24.17 4.08
C THR A 153 -4.41 23.38 5.16
N ARG A 154 -4.39 23.85 6.42
CA ARG A 154 -5.33 23.35 7.41
C ARG A 154 -6.70 23.96 7.11
N PRO A 155 -7.73 23.15 6.80
CA PRO A 155 -9.08 23.66 6.94
C PRO A 155 -9.19 24.09 8.41
N ILE A 156 -9.48 25.36 8.67
CA ILE A 156 -10.16 25.73 9.91
C ILE A 156 -11.57 25.17 9.77
N ARG A 157 -11.67 23.83 9.82
CA ARG A 157 -12.80 23.21 10.45
C ARG A 157 -12.61 23.59 11.91
N THR A 158 -13.52 24.38 12.46
CA THR A 158 -13.93 24.26 13.85
C THR A 158 -14.52 22.86 14.08
N ARG A 159 -13.79 21.79 13.70
CA ARG A 159 -13.92 20.52 14.40
C ARG A 159 -13.39 20.86 15.79
N SER A 160 -14.27 20.80 16.77
CA SER A 160 -13.92 20.86 18.17
C SER A 160 -12.55 20.21 18.37
N ARG A 161 -11.56 20.97 18.85
CA ARG A 161 -10.26 20.43 19.29
C ARG A 161 -10.43 19.52 20.50
N ALA A 162 -11.65 19.37 21.04
CA ALA A 162 -11.93 18.38 22.04
C ALA A 162 -11.58 17.00 21.46
N ARG A 163 -10.64 16.33 22.14
CA ARG A 163 -10.39 14.90 21.97
C ARG A 163 -11.75 14.20 22.02
N PRO A 164 -12.12 13.40 21.01
CA PRO A 164 -13.31 12.57 21.10
C PRO A 164 -13.20 11.75 22.37
N ARG A 165 -14.17 11.86 23.28
CA ARG A 165 -14.14 11.11 24.54
C ARG A 165 -14.65 9.71 24.28
N PRO A 166 -13.99 8.67 24.80
CA PRO A 166 -14.54 7.33 24.74
C PRO A 166 -15.90 7.36 25.46
N ARG A 167 -16.95 7.00 24.73
CA ARG A 167 -18.30 6.81 25.27
C ARG A 167 -18.63 5.34 25.15
N ALA A 168 -19.28 4.79 26.16
CA ALA A 168 -19.87 3.47 26.04
C ALA A 168 -20.93 3.49 24.94
N PHE A 169 -20.88 2.52 24.04
CA PHE A 169 -21.89 2.29 23.02
C PHE A 169 -22.36 0.84 23.14
N ARG A 170 -23.63 0.60 22.82
CA ARG A 170 -24.20 -0.75 22.74
C ARG A 170 -24.37 -1.11 21.27
N LEU A 171 -23.87 -2.28 20.89
CA LEU A 171 -24.09 -2.82 19.56
C LEU A 171 -25.54 -3.29 19.43
N ALA A 172 -26.08 -3.19 18.22
CA ALA A 172 -27.37 -3.81 17.90
C ALA A 172 -27.26 -5.33 18.10
N ASP A 173 -28.26 -5.89 18.78
CA ASP A 173 -28.45 -7.33 19.04
C ASP A 173 -29.23 -8.04 17.92
N HIS A 174 -29.67 -7.29 16.91
CA HIS A 174 -30.40 -7.78 15.76
C HIS A 174 -29.63 -7.53 14.46
N ARG A 175 -30.04 -8.23 13.41
CA ARG A 175 -29.59 -8.01 12.04
C ARG A 175 -30.81 -7.86 11.15
N GLN A 176 -30.83 -6.80 10.35
CA GLN A 176 -31.80 -6.65 9.28
C GLN A 176 -31.49 -7.68 8.19
N LEU A 177 -32.49 -8.50 7.86
CA LEU A 177 -32.39 -9.46 6.75
C LEU A 177 -32.31 -8.70 5.43
N THR A 178 -31.38 -9.11 4.56
CA THR A 178 -31.29 -8.61 3.19
C THR A 178 -32.29 -9.36 2.31
N LEU A 179 -32.95 -8.65 1.39
CA LEU A 179 -33.85 -9.29 0.42
C LEU A 179 -33.06 -10.11 -0.62
N PHE A 180 -31.85 -9.66 -0.97
CA PHE A 180 -30.88 -10.36 -1.79
C PHE A 180 -29.47 -9.88 -1.45
N ASP A 181 -28.47 -10.75 -1.59
CA ASP A 181 -27.07 -10.40 -1.35
C ASP A 181 -26.48 -9.66 -2.56
N ALA A 182 -26.44 -8.33 -2.48
CA ALA A 182 -25.81 -7.48 -3.49
C ALA A 182 -24.36 -7.14 -3.10
N VAL A 183 -23.40 -7.46 -3.97
CA VAL A 183 -22.01 -7.02 -3.79
C VAL A 183 -21.93 -5.51 -3.96
N ARG A 184 -21.60 -4.81 -2.87
CA ARG A 184 -21.50 -3.35 -2.87
C ARG A 184 -20.27 -2.89 -3.65
N ASP A 185 -20.49 -2.03 -4.65
CA ASP A 185 -19.40 -1.35 -5.36
C ASP A 185 -18.98 -0.10 -4.60
N SER A 186 -18.02 -0.27 -3.69
CA SER A 186 -17.46 0.83 -2.90
C SER A 186 -16.62 1.81 -3.73
N SER A 187 -16.27 1.49 -4.98
CA SER A 187 -15.40 2.34 -5.83
C SER A 187 -16.04 3.68 -6.23
N ARG A 188 -17.38 3.78 -6.13
CA ARG A 188 -18.17 4.98 -6.48
C ARG A 188 -18.43 5.92 -5.31
N LEU A 189 -17.86 5.65 -4.13
CA LEU A 189 -18.00 6.51 -2.95
C LEU A 189 -17.08 7.74 -3.07
N ASP A 190 -17.54 8.77 -3.77
CA ASP A 190 -16.82 10.05 -3.90
C ASP A 190 -16.75 10.84 -2.58
N LYS A 191 -17.73 10.63 -1.69
CA LYS A 191 -17.78 11.19 -0.33
C LYS A 191 -18.24 10.13 0.66
N ALA A 192 -17.65 10.13 1.86
CA ALA A 192 -18.17 9.32 2.96
C ALA A 192 -19.56 9.86 3.35
N PRO A 193 -20.62 9.05 3.32
CA PRO A 193 -21.92 9.49 3.79
C PRO A 193 -21.86 9.78 5.30
N GLU A 194 -22.76 10.63 5.79
CA GLU A 194 -22.85 10.88 7.23
C GLU A 194 -23.35 9.59 7.91
N PRO A 195 -22.66 9.08 8.94
CA PRO A 195 -23.06 7.86 9.60
C PRO A 195 -24.42 8.06 10.31
N PRO A 196 -25.32 7.07 10.26
CA PRO A 196 -26.67 7.18 10.83
C PRO A 196 -26.65 7.41 12.36
N PHE A 197 -25.58 6.98 13.04
CA PHE A 197 -25.38 7.20 14.48
C PHE A 197 -24.12 8.03 14.76
N PRO A 198 -24.26 9.37 14.90
CA PRO A 198 -23.14 10.26 15.18
C PRO A 198 -22.37 9.92 16.47
N ASP A 199 -23.06 9.44 17.51
CA ASP A 199 -22.43 9.06 18.79
C ASP A 199 -21.53 7.83 18.66
N LEU A 200 -21.96 6.80 17.93
CA LEU A 200 -21.14 5.61 17.64
C LEU A 200 -19.92 5.98 16.80
N ALA A 201 -20.11 6.84 15.79
CA ALA A 201 -19.01 7.35 14.98
C ALA A 201 -18.00 8.14 15.83
N ALA A 202 -18.46 8.99 16.73
CA ALA A 202 -17.60 9.74 17.65
C ALA A 202 -16.84 8.82 18.64
N ALA A 203 -17.50 7.78 19.15
CA ALA A 203 -16.87 6.80 20.04
C ALA A 203 -15.77 6.00 19.30
N LEU A 204 -16.04 5.49 18.10
CA LEU A 204 -15.02 4.81 17.31
C LEU A 204 -13.90 5.76 16.85
N GLU A 205 -14.20 7.03 16.58
CA GLU A 205 -13.16 8.03 16.32
C GLU A 205 -12.23 8.22 17.51
N ALA A 206 -12.73 8.15 18.75
CA ALA A 206 -11.90 8.16 19.96
C ALA A 206 -10.93 6.97 19.99
N VAL A 207 -11.44 5.76 19.72
CA VAL A 207 -10.63 4.53 19.65
C VAL A 207 -9.57 4.64 18.55
N VAL A 208 -9.91 5.20 17.38
CA VAL A 208 -8.91 5.43 16.30
C VAL A 208 -7.79 6.35 16.78
N VAL A 209 -8.11 7.42 17.54
CA VAL A 209 -7.09 8.36 18.06
C VAL A 209 -6.17 7.65 19.05
N GLU A 210 -6.74 6.93 20.01
CA GLU A 210 -5.99 6.21 21.04
C GLU A 210 -5.11 5.12 20.45
N HIS A 211 -5.65 4.35 19.49
CA HIS A 211 -4.89 3.35 18.74
C HIS A 211 -3.77 4.01 17.92
N ALA A 212 -4.05 5.13 17.23
CA ALA A 212 -3.03 5.87 16.49
C ALA A 212 -1.90 6.38 17.38
N GLU A 213 -2.19 6.85 18.59
CA GLU A 213 -1.20 7.28 19.58
C GLU A 213 -0.35 6.10 20.06
N THR A 214 -1.01 4.99 20.41
CA THR A 214 -0.38 3.77 20.91
C THR A 214 0.58 3.15 19.90
N TYR A 215 0.19 3.10 18.62
CA TYR A 215 0.98 2.48 17.56
C TYR A 215 1.81 3.48 16.72
N GLY A 216 1.78 4.76 17.08
CA GLY A 216 2.61 5.79 16.47
C GLY A 216 2.25 6.18 15.03
N TRP A 217 0.97 6.12 14.68
CA TRP A 217 0.51 6.39 13.32
C TRP A 217 0.76 7.84 12.90
N THR A 218 0.93 8.03 11.59
CA THR A 218 0.96 9.37 11.00
C THR A 218 -0.43 10.02 11.04
N GLY A 219 -0.47 11.36 10.98
CA GLY A 219 -1.74 12.08 10.90
C GLY A 219 -2.56 11.73 9.64
N ASP A 220 -1.88 11.43 8.54
CA ASP A 220 -2.52 11.02 7.28
C ASP A 220 -3.16 9.63 7.40
N LEU A 221 -2.44 8.65 7.98
CA LEU A 221 -3.00 7.31 8.21
C LEU A 221 -4.18 7.37 9.18
N THR A 222 -4.04 8.11 10.28
CA THR A 222 -5.12 8.31 11.26
C THR A 222 -6.36 8.90 10.59
N SER A 223 -6.17 9.90 9.73
CA SER A 223 -7.28 10.53 8.98
C SER A 223 -7.92 9.58 7.97
N ALA A 224 -7.12 8.74 7.30
CA ALA A 224 -7.60 7.73 6.36
C ALA A 224 -8.40 6.64 7.07
N VAL A 225 -7.94 6.16 8.23
CA VAL A 225 -8.68 5.17 9.04
C VAL A 225 -9.98 5.77 9.60
N ARG A 226 -9.97 7.01 10.09
CA ARG A 226 -11.24 7.69 10.49
C ARG A 226 -12.24 7.75 9.34
N ARG A 227 -11.77 8.02 8.12
CA ARG A 227 -12.63 8.02 6.92
C ARG A 227 -13.16 6.62 6.63
N ALA A 228 -12.31 5.60 6.73
CA ALA A 228 -12.69 4.21 6.54
C ALA A 228 -13.77 3.75 7.53
N VAL A 229 -13.60 4.05 8.81
CA VAL A 229 -14.61 3.74 9.85
C VAL A 229 -15.95 4.42 9.54
N ARG A 230 -15.94 5.72 9.16
CA ARG A 230 -17.17 6.43 8.78
C ARG A 230 -17.86 5.82 7.57
N VAL A 231 -17.09 5.45 6.54
CA VAL A 231 -17.63 4.76 5.36
C VAL A 231 -18.30 3.45 5.78
N LEU A 232 -17.63 2.63 6.60
CA LEU A 232 -18.17 1.35 7.06
C LEU A 232 -19.46 1.54 7.87
N LEU A 233 -19.52 2.52 8.77
CA LEU A 233 -20.74 2.85 9.53
C LEU A 233 -21.88 3.34 8.65
N ALA A 234 -21.57 4.16 7.64
CA ALA A 234 -22.57 4.76 6.78
C ALA A 234 -23.18 3.77 5.79
N ILE A 235 -22.48 2.68 5.48
CA ILE A 235 -22.99 1.64 4.59
C ILE A 235 -23.64 0.48 5.35
N GLN A 236 -23.69 0.44 6.69
CA GLN A 236 -24.25 -0.74 7.37
C GLN A 236 -25.72 -0.98 6.98
N ASP A 237 -26.08 -2.23 6.65
CA ASP A 237 -27.50 -2.60 6.47
C ASP A 237 -28.25 -2.47 7.79
N THR A 238 -27.61 -2.86 8.90
CA THR A 238 -28.12 -2.67 10.25
C THR A 238 -27.23 -1.67 10.98
N PRO A 239 -27.65 -0.40 11.08
CA PRO A 239 -26.94 0.60 11.85
C PRO A 239 -26.59 0.10 13.26
N GLY A 240 -25.32 0.20 13.66
CA GLY A 240 -24.87 -0.18 15.01
C GLY A 240 -24.62 -1.67 15.23
N ALA A 241 -24.80 -2.52 14.23
CA ALA A 241 -24.42 -3.93 14.31
C ALA A 241 -22.88 -4.12 14.18
N PRO A 242 -22.33 -5.28 14.57
CA PRO A 242 -20.93 -5.62 14.32
C PRO A 242 -20.56 -5.49 12.83
N ILE A 243 -19.33 -5.08 12.55
CA ILE A 243 -18.81 -4.93 11.18
C ILE A 243 -18.07 -6.21 10.80
N LYS A 244 -18.40 -6.79 9.64
CA LYS A 244 -17.79 -8.03 9.17
C LYS A 244 -16.37 -7.79 8.60
N ALA A 245 -15.45 -8.73 8.79
CA ALA A 245 -14.11 -8.67 8.21
C ALA A 245 -14.16 -8.61 6.67
N SER A 246 -15.10 -9.34 6.07
CA SER A 246 -15.37 -9.32 4.63
C SER A 246 -15.76 -7.92 4.10
N GLU A 247 -16.51 -7.14 4.88
CA GLU A 247 -16.87 -5.75 4.56
C GLU A 247 -15.65 -4.82 4.63
N VAL A 248 -14.81 -4.99 5.65
CA VAL A 248 -13.55 -4.22 5.77
C VAL A 248 -12.61 -4.52 4.60
N ALA A 249 -12.62 -5.76 4.08
CA ALA A 249 -11.81 -6.14 2.93
C ALA A 249 -12.18 -5.38 1.65
N LEU A 250 -13.44 -4.93 1.50
CA LEU A 250 -13.89 -4.11 0.37
C LEU A 250 -13.17 -2.75 0.29
N LEU A 251 -12.68 -2.23 1.42
CA LEU A 251 -11.91 -0.98 1.46
C LEU A 251 -10.62 -1.03 0.63
N ARG A 252 -10.10 -2.24 0.33
CA ARG A 252 -8.95 -2.40 -0.57
C ARG A 252 -9.23 -1.85 -1.97
N LYS A 253 -10.50 -1.80 -2.39
CA LYS A 253 -10.93 -1.22 -3.67
C LYS A 253 -11.01 0.31 -3.64
N THR A 254 -11.02 0.94 -2.45
CA THR A 254 -11.25 2.40 -2.29
C THR A 254 -10.02 3.20 -1.87
N SER A 255 -8.81 2.66 -2.06
CA SER A 255 -7.55 3.25 -1.59
C SER A 255 -7.54 3.56 -0.07
N LEU A 256 -8.44 2.94 0.70
CA LEU A 256 -8.55 3.10 2.15
C LEU A 256 -7.81 1.97 2.89
N PRO A 257 -7.23 2.25 4.07
CA PRO A 257 -6.37 1.31 4.77
C PRO A 257 -7.17 0.20 5.46
N ALA A 258 -7.50 -0.88 4.74
CA ALA A 258 -8.27 -2.01 5.27
C ALA A 258 -7.62 -2.65 6.51
N GLY A 259 -6.31 -2.90 6.47
CA GLY A 259 -5.57 -3.53 7.57
C GLY A 259 -5.66 -2.73 8.88
N PRO A 260 -5.13 -1.49 8.94
CA PRO A 260 -5.22 -0.65 10.12
C PRO A 260 -6.66 -0.42 10.61
N THR A 261 -7.64 -0.36 9.69
CA THR A 261 -9.06 -0.26 10.06
C THR A 261 -9.52 -1.52 10.81
N MET A 262 -9.15 -2.71 10.33
CA MET A 262 -9.47 -3.97 10.99
C MET A 262 -8.87 -4.07 12.40
N ASP A 263 -7.63 -3.57 12.60
CA ASP A 263 -6.97 -3.56 13.91
C ASP A 263 -7.72 -2.67 14.92
N VAL A 264 -8.21 -1.51 14.48
CA VAL A 264 -9.04 -0.62 15.29
C VAL A 264 -10.40 -1.25 15.63
N LEU A 265 -11.09 -1.82 14.65
CA LEU A 265 -12.41 -2.44 14.89
C LEU A 265 -12.30 -3.66 15.83
N ARG A 266 -11.20 -4.40 15.75
CA ARG A 266 -10.87 -5.47 16.70
C ARG A 266 -10.62 -4.93 18.11
N THR A 267 -9.90 -3.80 18.22
CA THR A 267 -9.66 -3.10 19.50
C THR A 267 -10.97 -2.58 20.10
N ALA A 268 -11.89 -2.09 19.28
CA ALA A 268 -13.22 -1.62 19.68
C ALA A 268 -14.23 -2.76 19.93
N ALA A 269 -13.85 -4.03 19.78
CA ALA A 269 -14.72 -5.20 19.92
C ALA A 269 -16.01 -5.15 19.06
N ILE A 270 -15.96 -4.47 17.90
CA ILE A 270 -17.07 -4.37 16.94
C ILE A 270 -16.82 -5.21 15.68
N LEU A 271 -15.61 -5.75 15.51
CA LEU A 271 -15.27 -6.60 14.35
C LEU A 271 -15.82 -8.02 14.54
N GLU A 272 -16.66 -8.46 13.61
CA GLU A 272 -17.08 -9.84 13.43
C GLU A 272 -16.13 -10.52 12.43
N ASP A 273 -15.38 -11.53 12.88
CA ASP A 273 -14.40 -12.25 12.06
C ASP A 273 -15.11 -13.34 11.25
N ASP A 274 -15.73 -12.95 10.13
CA ASP A 274 -16.40 -13.84 9.17
C ASP A 274 -15.48 -14.32 8.03
N ASP A 275 -14.19 -13.97 8.09
CA ASP A 275 -13.23 -14.32 7.07
C ASP A 275 -13.04 -15.85 7.01
N VAL A 276 -13.55 -16.46 5.94
CA VAL A 276 -13.21 -17.85 5.61
C VAL A 276 -11.70 -17.90 5.34
N PRO A 277 -10.91 -18.66 6.11
CA PRO A 277 -9.47 -18.64 5.94
C PRO A 277 -9.07 -19.04 4.53
N ALA A 278 -8.13 -18.32 3.91
CA ALA A 278 -7.76 -18.49 2.51
C ALA A 278 -7.29 -19.92 2.15
N ILE A 279 -6.92 -20.74 3.14
CA ILE A 279 -6.61 -22.16 2.97
C ILE A 279 -7.87 -23.00 2.71
N VAL A 280 -9.00 -22.68 3.33
CA VAL A 280 -10.29 -23.36 3.17
C VAL A 280 -10.85 -23.09 1.78
N THR A 281 -10.96 -21.81 1.39
CA THR A 281 -11.41 -21.42 0.03
C THR A 281 -10.52 -22.03 -1.05
N TRP A 282 -9.20 -22.01 -0.84
CA TRP A 282 -8.26 -22.66 -1.74
C TRP A 282 -8.50 -24.17 -1.81
N PHE A 283 -8.67 -24.85 -0.69
CA PHE A 283 -8.88 -26.29 -0.65
C PHE A 283 -10.15 -26.70 -1.41
N GLU A 284 -11.30 -26.07 -1.10
CA GLU A 284 -12.58 -26.37 -1.75
C GLU A 284 -12.49 -26.15 -3.27
N SER A 285 -11.83 -25.07 -3.70
CA SER A 285 -11.61 -24.82 -5.14
C SER A 285 -10.79 -25.92 -5.85
N ARG A 286 -9.94 -26.67 -5.13
CA ARG A 286 -9.12 -27.74 -5.71
C ARG A 286 -9.85 -29.07 -5.80
N VAL A 287 -10.76 -29.32 -4.88
CA VAL A 287 -11.54 -30.57 -4.81
C VAL A 287 -12.90 -30.47 -5.52
N ALA A 288 -13.37 -29.26 -5.87
CA ALA A 288 -14.66 -29.05 -6.53
C ALA A 288 -14.85 -29.78 -7.87
N ALA A 289 -13.76 -30.16 -8.55
CA ALA A 289 -13.81 -30.89 -9.82
C ALA A 289 -13.59 -32.42 -9.67
N LEU A 290 -13.46 -32.91 -8.43
CA LEU A 290 -13.31 -34.33 -8.13
C LEU A 290 -14.69 -34.95 -7.84
N PRO A 291 -14.84 -36.28 -8.00
CA PRO A 291 -16.05 -36.98 -7.58
C PRO A 291 -16.38 -36.72 -6.10
N ASP A 292 -17.67 -36.68 -5.78
CA ASP A 292 -18.15 -36.24 -4.46
C ASP A 292 -17.60 -37.09 -3.30
N GLU A 293 -17.49 -38.40 -3.48
CA GLU A 293 -16.91 -39.30 -2.49
C GLU A 293 -15.43 -39.00 -2.24
N MET A 294 -14.66 -38.84 -3.32
CA MET A 294 -13.24 -38.46 -3.27
C MET A 294 -13.04 -37.09 -2.59
N ALA A 295 -13.91 -36.11 -2.89
CA ALA A 295 -13.88 -34.79 -2.28
C ALA A 295 -14.22 -34.87 -0.76
N SER A 296 -15.20 -35.68 -0.37
CA SER A 296 -15.56 -35.93 1.02
C SER A 296 -14.40 -36.54 1.82
N GLU A 297 -13.72 -37.53 1.26
CA GLU A 297 -12.54 -38.15 1.86
C GLU A 297 -11.40 -37.15 2.05
N LEU A 298 -11.15 -36.30 1.04
CA LEU A 298 -10.16 -35.24 1.14
C LEU A 298 -10.54 -34.18 2.18
N ARG A 299 -11.83 -33.88 2.39
CA ARG A 299 -12.30 -32.98 3.46
C ARG A 299 -11.98 -33.54 4.83
N VAL A 300 -12.14 -34.85 5.05
CA VAL A 300 -11.72 -35.52 6.30
C VAL A 300 -10.22 -35.35 6.54
N TRP A 301 -9.41 -35.56 5.51
CA TRP A 301 -7.97 -35.33 5.58
C TRP A 301 -7.64 -33.87 5.92
N PHE A 302 -8.30 -32.93 5.25
CA PHE A 302 -8.07 -31.50 5.40
C PHE A 302 -8.40 -31.00 6.81
N ALA A 303 -9.56 -31.40 7.36
CA ALA A 303 -9.97 -31.07 8.72
C ALA A 303 -8.93 -31.54 9.74
N VAL A 304 -8.52 -32.82 9.68
CA VAL A 304 -7.50 -33.39 10.60
C VAL A 304 -6.14 -32.70 10.46
N MET A 305 -5.75 -32.30 9.25
CA MET A 305 -4.49 -31.60 9.03
C MET A 305 -4.50 -30.18 9.58
N ARG A 306 -5.63 -29.47 9.46
CA ARG A 306 -5.78 -28.07 9.87
C ARG A 306 -6.05 -27.93 11.36
N GLU A 307 -7.01 -28.66 11.90
CA GLU A 307 -7.46 -28.56 13.30
C GLU A 307 -6.69 -29.51 14.23
N GLY A 308 -5.94 -30.45 13.66
CA GLY A 308 -5.35 -31.54 14.41
C GLY A 308 -6.39 -32.58 14.80
N SER A 309 -5.97 -33.53 15.64
CA SER A 309 -6.84 -34.57 16.16
C SER A 309 -6.28 -35.11 17.47
N SER A 310 -7.13 -35.17 18.49
CA SER A 310 -6.88 -35.91 19.74
C SER A 310 -7.12 -37.42 19.57
N GLN A 311 -7.96 -37.80 18.61
CA GLN A 311 -8.17 -39.19 18.21
C GLN A 311 -7.08 -39.65 17.21
N PRO A 312 -6.80 -40.96 17.14
CA PRO A 312 -5.91 -41.52 16.12
C PRO A 312 -6.31 -41.08 14.68
N PRO A 313 -5.35 -40.57 13.86
CA PRO A 313 -3.94 -40.41 14.17
C PRO A 313 -3.74 -39.12 14.97
N ARG A 314 -3.26 -39.27 16.22
CA ARG A 314 -2.98 -38.13 17.11
C ARG A 314 -2.04 -37.17 16.39
N ARG A 315 -2.49 -35.94 16.19
CA ARG A 315 -1.79 -34.98 15.35
C ARG A 315 -2.06 -33.56 15.83
N ARG A 316 -1.00 -32.75 15.91
CA ARG A 316 -1.13 -31.31 16.09
C ARG A 316 -1.48 -30.64 14.76
N PRO A 317 -2.24 -29.52 14.76
CA PRO A 317 -2.44 -28.65 13.61
C PRO A 317 -1.16 -28.48 12.79
N ARG A 318 -1.27 -28.63 11.46
CA ARG A 318 -0.17 -28.37 10.53
C ARG A 318 -0.31 -26.97 9.96
N ALA A 319 0.84 -26.34 9.72
CA ALA A 319 0.86 -25.05 9.03
C ALA A 319 0.26 -25.18 7.63
N ASP A 320 -0.52 -24.17 7.21
CA ASP A 320 -1.17 -24.10 5.89
C ASP A 320 -0.23 -24.44 4.73
N ARG A 321 1.04 -23.99 4.81
CA ARG A 321 2.06 -24.30 3.79
C ARG A 321 2.26 -25.81 3.63
N THR A 322 2.30 -26.57 4.71
CA THR A 322 2.48 -28.02 4.66
C THR A 322 1.26 -28.70 4.02
N ILE A 323 0.05 -28.26 4.39
CA ILE A 323 -1.20 -28.77 3.82
C ILE A 323 -1.22 -28.48 2.31
N ARG A 324 -0.90 -27.24 1.92
CA ARG A 324 -0.80 -26.82 0.51
C ARG A 324 0.21 -27.64 -0.27
N ASN A 325 1.40 -27.87 0.28
CA ASN A 325 2.43 -28.65 -0.40
C ASN A 325 1.98 -30.09 -0.63
N HIS A 326 1.42 -30.75 0.40
CA HIS A 326 0.95 -32.14 0.27
C HIS A 326 -0.15 -32.29 -0.78
N LEU A 327 -1.19 -31.45 -0.72
CA LEU A 327 -2.27 -31.55 -1.70
C LEU A 327 -1.80 -31.12 -3.10
N THR A 328 -1.02 -30.04 -3.24
CA THR A 328 -0.48 -29.62 -4.56
C THR A 328 0.33 -30.74 -5.23
N SER A 329 1.15 -31.47 -4.47
CA SER A 329 1.95 -32.58 -5.01
C SER A 329 1.14 -33.85 -5.33
N ALA A 330 0.01 -34.06 -4.64
CA ALA A 330 -0.88 -35.21 -4.86
C ALA A 330 -1.98 -34.93 -5.90
N LEU A 331 -2.40 -33.67 -6.07
CA LEU A 331 -3.57 -33.29 -6.85
C LEU A 331 -3.53 -33.74 -8.32
N PRO A 332 -2.41 -33.67 -9.06
CA PRO A 332 -2.36 -34.20 -10.43
C PRO A 332 -2.68 -35.69 -10.50
N VAL A 333 -2.24 -36.47 -9.50
CA VAL A 333 -2.52 -37.91 -9.41
C VAL A 333 -3.98 -38.15 -9.07
N LEU A 334 -4.52 -37.42 -8.09
CA LEU A 334 -5.93 -37.53 -7.69
C LEU A 334 -6.87 -37.20 -8.85
N ARG A 335 -6.53 -36.20 -9.66
CA ARG A 335 -7.28 -35.84 -10.87
C ARG A 335 -7.17 -36.88 -11.98
N GLY A 336 -6.02 -37.56 -12.08
CA GLY A 336 -5.86 -38.68 -13.01
C GLY A 336 -6.79 -39.84 -12.62
N TRP A 337 -6.82 -40.20 -11.34
CA TRP A 337 -7.70 -41.26 -10.85
C TRP A 337 -9.19 -40.91 -10.92
N ALA A 338 -9.55 -39.63 -10.80
CA ALA A 338 -10.94 -39.17 -10.92
C ALA A 338 -11.59 -39.49 -12.28
N GLY A 339 -10.82 -39.86 -13.31
CA GLY A 339 -11.37 -40.33 -14.58
C GLY A 339 -11.92 -41.76 -14.52
N ASP A 340 -11.29 -42.62 -13.71
CA ASP A 340 -11.56 -44.06 -13.68
C ASP A 340 -12.14 -44.54 -12.33
N HIS A 341 -12.03 -43.73 -11.28
CA HIS A 341 -12.39 -44.06 -9.89
C HIS A 341 -13.26 -42.97 -9.25
N ALA A 342 -14.29 -43.38 -8.51
CA ALA A 342 -15.16 -42.45 -7.79
C ALA A 342 -14.66 -42.19 -6.35
N SER A 343 -13.98 -43.15 -5.73
CA SER A 343 -13.47 -43.05 -4.36
C SER A 343 -11.98 -43.40 -4.23
N LEU A 344 -11.28 -42.80 -3.24
CA LEU A 344 -9.91 -43.21 -2.89
C LEU A 344 -9.84 -44.60 -2.27
N ARG A 345 -10.98 -45.20 -1.91
CA ARG A 345 -11.07 -46.58 -1.41
C ARG A 345 -10.75 -47.62 -2.47
N GLU A 346 -10.97 -47.29 -3.74
CA GLU A 346 -10.71 -48.17 -4.89
C GLU A 346 -9.22 -48.26 -5.22
N ILE A 347 -8.41 -47.31 -4.73
CA ILE A 347 -7.00 -47.19 -5.08
C ILE A 347 -6.18 -48.25 -4.34
N ASP A 348 -5.62 -49.17 -5.12
CA ASP A 348 -4.73 -50.21 -4.61
C ASP A 348 -3.25 -49.80 -4.66
N ARG A 349 -2.36 -50.70 -4.22
CA ARG A 349 -0.92 -50.45 -4.26
C ARG A 349 -0.39 -50.34 -5.70
N GLY A 350 -0.95 -51.11 -6.64
CA GLY A 350 -0.55 -51.11 -8.05
C GLY A 350 -0.76 -49.74 -8.69
N ALA A 351 -1.93 -49.14 -8.49
CA ALA A 351 -2.27 -47.80 -8.94
C ALA A 351 -1.29 -46.74 -8.43
N ILE A 352 -0.78 -46.86 -7.19
CA ILE A 352 0.28 -45.98 -6.69
C ILE A 352 1.59 -46.16 -7.46
N HIS A 353 2.00 -47.39 -7.75
CA HIS A 353 3.24 -47.64 -8.49
C HIS A 353 3.19 -47.09 -9.92
N THR A 354 2.04 -47.20 -10.60
CA THR A 354 1.85 -46.71 -11.98
C THR A 354 2.04 -45.19 -12.10
N VAL A 355 1.64 -44.42 -11.08
CA VAL A 355 1.67 -42.95 -11.12
C VAL A 355 2.95 -42.33 -10.55
N LEU A 356 3.71 -43.09 -9.76
CA LEU A 356 4.93 -42.57 -9.14
C LEU A 356 6.07 -42.49 -10.15
N ALA A 357 6.71 -41.33 -10.23
CA ALA A 357 7.96 -41.19 -10.97
C ALA A 357 9.03 -42.18 -10.49
N ALA A 358 9.91 -42.61 -11.38
CA ALA A 358 10.97 -43.58 -11.09
C ALA A 358 11.89 -43.11 -9.94
N SER A 359 12.25 -41.83 -9.92
CA SER A 359 13.11 -41.25 -8.87
C SER A 359 12.94 -39.73 -8.72
N GLY A 360 13.70 -39.13 -7.80
CA GLY A 360 13.83 -37.68 -7.67
C GLY A 360 12.78 -37.00 -6.79
N ARG A 361 12.80 -35.66 -6.82
CA ARG A 361 11.99 -34.81 -5.91
C ARG A 361 10.50 -35.00 -6.10
N ARG A 362 10.04 -35.11 -7.35
CA ARG A 362 8.64 -35.33 -7.69
C ARG A 362 8.09 -36.62 -7.06
N ARG A 363 8.85 -37.73 -7.13
CA ARG A 363 8.47 -38.99 -6.48
C ARG A 363 8.26 -38.81 -4.98
N VAL A 364 9.23 -38.18 -4.31
CA VAL A 364 9.19 -37.94 -2.86
C VAL A 364 7.99 -37.08 -2.47
N ASP A 365 7.83 -35.93 -3.13
CA ASP A 365 6.78 -34.97 -2.77
C ASP A 365 5.38 -35.54 -3.02
N THR A 366 5.17 -36.24 -4.16
CA THR A 366 3.90 -36.90 -4.48
C THR A 366 3.59 -38.02 -3.48
N LEU A 367 4.54 -38.93 -3.23
CA LEU A 367 4.32 -40.04 -2.29
C LEU A 367 4.13 -39.53 -0.85
N GLN A 368 4.80 -38.45 -0.44
CA GLN A 368 4.60 -37.85 0.87
C GLN A 368 3.21 -37.21 1.01
N GLY A 369 2.71 -36.58 -0.06
CA GLY A 369 1.33 -36.08 -0.15
C GLY A 369 0.32 -37.22 -0.01
N LEU A 370 0.44 -38.27 -0.84
CA LEU A 370 -0.44 -39.43 -0.83
C LEU A 370 -0.41 -40.16 0.52
N ARG A 371 0.77 -40.42 1.09
CA ARG A 371 0.92 -40.99 2.44
C ARG A 371 0.24 -40.17 3.52
N SER A 372 0.29 -38.84 3.41
CA SER A 372 -0.40 -37.97 4.36
C SER A 372 -1.91 -38.19 4.32
N ILE A 373 -2.47 -38.32 3.11
CA ILE A 373 -3.90 -38.56 2.85
C ILE A 373 -4.31 -39.95 3.34
N PHE A 374 -3.74 -41.01 2.74
CA PHE A 374 -4.14 -42.39 3.02
C PHE A 374 -3.91 -42.80 4.48
N ARG A 375 -2.87 -42.29 5.14
CA ARG A 375 -2.67 -42.57 6.57
C ARG A 375 -3.76 -41.97 7.45
N ILE A 376 -4.30 -40.80 7.09
CA ILE A 376 -5.42 -40.20 7.82
C ILE A 376 -6.72 -40.95 7.50
N LEU A 377 -6.97 -41.28 6.24
CA LEU A 377 -8.16 -42.05 5.84
C LEU A 377 -8.20 -43.41 6.54
N LYS A 378 -7.08 -44.13 6.58
CA LYS A 378 -6.98 -45.41 7.30
C LYS A 378 -7.27 -45.25 8.79
N ALA A 379 -6.66 -44.25 9.42
CA ALA A 379 -6.85 -44.02 10.85
C ALA A 379 -8.27 -43.57 11.20
N ARG A 380 -8.96 -42.89 10.27
CA ARG A 380 -10.39 -42.55 10.36
C ARG A 380 -11.32 -43.67 9.89
N LYS A 381 -10.79 -44.87 9.62
CA LYS A 381 -11.53 -46.06 9.18
C LYS A 381 -12.32 -45.84 7.87
N GLN A 382 -11.89 -44.91 7.03
CA GLN A 382 -12.45 -44.66 5.70
C GLN A 382 -11.94 -45.67 4.67
N ILE A 383 -10.73 -46.21 4.90
CA ILE A 383 -10.11 -47.28 4.10
C ILE A 383 -9.62 -48.39 5.04
N PHE A 384 -9.60 -49.63 4.55
CA PHE A 384 -9.09 -50.78 5.31
C PHE A 384 -7.56 -50.86 5.30
N THR A 385 -6.96 -50.71 4.12
CA THR A 385 -5.51 -50.85 3.91
C THR A 385 -4.95 -49.54 3.36
N ASP A 386 -3.75 -49.15 3.84
CA ASP A 386 -3.03 -48.00 3.30
C ASP A 386 -2.25 -48.44 2.06
N PRO A 387 -2.64 -48.04 0.83
CA PRO A 387 -1.99 -48.47 -0.40
C PRO A 387 -0.56 -47.94 -0.51
N THR A 388 -0.20 -46.89 0.24
CA THR A 388 1.14 -46.30 0.25
C THR A 388 2.08 -46.97 1.26
N SER A 389 1.56 -47.90 2.06
CA SER A 389 2.33 -48.66 3.03
C SER A 389 3.44 -49.46 2.35
N ARG A 390 4.63 -49.48 2.98
CA ARG A 390 5.84 -50.19 2.52
C ARG A 390 6.42 -49.74 1.17
N ILE A 391 5.88 -48.72 0.50
CA ILE A 391 6.48 -48.14 -0.71
C ILE A 391 7.65 -47.24 -0.33
N PHE A 392 8.87 -47.49 -0.81
CA PHE A 392 10.01 -46.62 -0.48
C PHE A 392 9.88 -45.22 -1.10
N CYS A 393 10.07 -44.18 -0.28
CA CYS A 393 9.91 -42.78 -0.67
C CYS A 393 11.00 -42.28 -1.61
N GLY A 394 12.20 -42.86 -1.51
CA GLY A 394 13.42 -42.27 -2.05
C GLY A 394 13.96 -41.13 -1.17
N MET A 395 15.19 -40.72 -1.46
CA MET A 395 15.74 -39.45 -0.99
C MET A 395 15.76 -38.49 -2.19
N ALA A 396 15.14 -37.32 -2.04
CA ALA A 396 15.27 -36.30 -3.06
C ALA A 396 16.73 -35.82 -3.05
N ARG A 397 17.37 -35.75 -4.22
CA ARG A 397 18.66 -35.07 -4.36
C ARG A 397 18.48 -33.65 -3.81
N ASN A 398 19.24 -33.32 -2.77
CA ASN A 398 19.21 -31.99 -2.20
C ASN A 398 19.80 -31.00 -3.21
N THR A 399 19.25 -29.80 -3.27
CA THR A 399 19.89 -28.71 -4.03
C THR A 399 21.28 -28.48 -3.46
N ILE A 400 22.31 -28.56 -4.31
CA ILE A 400 23.69 -28.25 -3.95
C ILE A 400 23.75 -26.74 -3.70
N PRO A 401 24.10 -26.28 -2.48
CA PRO A 401 24.34 -24.86 -2.22
C PRO A 401 25.44 -24.34 -3.14
N MET A 402 25.22 -23.21 -3.83
CA MET A 402 26.21 -22.58 -4.69
C MET A 402 26.78 -21.32 -4.04
N THR A 403 28.05 -21.02 -4.29
CA THR A 403 28.63 -19.74 -3.89
C THR A 403 28.15 -18.61 -4.78
N ILE A 404 28.10 -17.42 -4.18
CA ILE A 404 27.74 -16.19 -4.83
C ILE A 404 29.02 -15.45 -5.20
N ALA A 405 29.02 -14.76 -6.34
CA ALA A 405 30.18 -13.98 -6.76
C ALA A 405 30.51 -12.90 -5.72
N PRO A 406 31.78 -12.74 -5.29
CA PRO A 406 32.16 -11.76 -4.27
C PRO A 406 31.73 -10.32 -4.59
N ALA A 407 31.71 -9.94 -5.88
CA ALA A 407 31.22 -8.65 -6.33
C ALA A 407 29.74 -8.42 -5.98
N GLN A 408 28.90 -9.45 -6.12
CA GLN A 408 27.47 -9.37 -5.80
C GLN A 408 27.21 -9.28 -4.29
N LEU A 409 28.04 -9.96 -3.48
CA LEU A 409 28.01 -9.83 -2.03
C LEU A 409 28.36 -8.40 -1.61
N ARG A 410 29.44 -7.86 -2.16
CA ARG A 410 29.90 -6.49 -1.90
C ARG A 410 28.84 -5.46 -2.28
N GLU A 411 28.25 -5.56 -3.46
CA GLU A 411 27.17 -4.67 -3.92
C GLU A 411 25.98 -4.66 -2.94
N SER A 412 25.64 -5.82 -2.37
CA SER A 412 24.53 -5.94 -1.43
C SER A 412 24.83 -5.33 -0.06
N ILE A 413 26.08 -5.47 0.39
CA ILE A 413 26.57 -4.97 1.68
C ILE A 413 26.81 -3.45 1.63
N GLU A 414 27.40 -2.95 0.55
CA GLU A 414 27.73 -1.53 0.33
C GLU A 414 26.58 -0.75 -0.32
N SER A 415 25.37 -1.32 -0.30
CA SER A 415 24.20 -0.68 -0.91
C SER A 415 23.92 0.68 -0.25
N PRO A 416 23.63 1.74 -1.03
CA PRO A 416 23.25 3.04 -0.48
C PRO A 416 21.92 2.99 0.30
N GLU A 417 21.11 1.96 0.06
CA GLU A 417 19.88 1.71 0.81
C GLU A 417 20.21 1.03 2.15
N PRO A 418 20.10 1.73 3.29
CA PRO A 418 20.59 1.24 4.58
C PRO A 418 19.87 -0.04 5.04
N THR A 419 18.63 -0.24 4.58
CA THR A 419 17.87 -1.46 4.85
C THR A 419 18.47 -2.67 4.14
N ARG A 420 18.86 -2.54 2.87
CA ARG A 420 19.47 -3.62 2.08
C ARG A 420 20.84 -3.97 2.66
N ALA A 421 21.66 -2.96 2.94
CA ALA A 421 22.98 -3.10 3.54
C ALA A 421 22.94 -3.86 4.88
N ALA A 422 22.06 -3.46 5.81
CA ALA A 422 21.95 -4.12 7.12
C ALA A 422 21.45 -5.57 7.03
N LEU A 423 20.46 -5.84 6.18
CA LEU A 423 19.96 -7.21 5.95
C LEU A 423 21.06 -8.10 5.34
N ALA A 424 21.78 -7.59 4.33
CA ALA A 424 22.86 -8.31 3.69
C ALA A 424 24.00 -8.57 4.67
N ALA A 425 24.42 -7.57 5.44
CA ALA A 425 25.51 -7.71 6.42
C ALA A 425 25.21 -8.79 7.47
N LEU A 426 23.99 -8.84 8.02
CA LEU A 426 23.59 -9.90 8.97
C LEU A 426 23.62 -11.32 8.37
N LEU A 427 23.31 -11.44 7.07
CA LEU A 427 23.32 -12.72 6.37
C LEU A 427 24.74 -13.13 5.97
N VAL A 428 25.52 -12.21 5.42
CA VAL A 428 26.86 -12.48 4.89
C VAL A 428 27.88 -12.67 6.00
N PHE A 429 27.85 -11.90 7.10
CA PHE A 429 28.85 -12.07 8.17
C PHE A 429 28.45 -13.15 9.18
N HIS A 430 27.19 -13.12 9.64
CA HIS A 430 26.73 -13.98 10.73
C HIS A 430 25.90 -15.19 10.29
N GLY A 431 25.54 -15.26 9.00
CA GLY A 431 24.69 -16.33 8.49
C GLY A 431 23.46 -16.51 9.35
N VAL A 432 22.69 -15.46 9.63
CA VAL A 432 21.44 -15.54 10.43
C VAL A 432 20.35 -16.28 9.63
N ARG A 433 19.42 -16.99 10.27
CA ARG A 433 18.34 -17.68 9.54
C ARG A 433 17.35 -16.63 9.00
N PRO A 434 16.79 -16.80 7.78
CA PRO A 434 15.77 -15.87 7.29
C PRO A 434 14.55 -15.76 8.21
N ARG A 435 14.21 -16.83 8.96
CA ARG A 435 13.19 -16.77 10.01
C ARG A 435 13.64 -15.91 11.19
N GLN A 436 14.87 -16.06 11.67
CA GLN A 436 15.42 -15.26 12.76
C GLN A 436 15.46 -13.79 12.37
N LEU A 437 15.98 -13.47 11.18
CA LEU A 437 16.10 -12.11 10.64
C LEU A 437 14.77 -11.31 10.69
N ARG A 438 13.64 -11.98 10.50
CA ARG A 438 12.30 -11.39 10.58
C ARG A 438 11.84 -11.07 12.00
N HIS A 439 12.33 -11.82 12.98
CA HIS A 439 11.85 -11.77 14.36
C HIS A 439 12.84 -11.10 15.32
N ILE A 440 14.04 -10.72 14.87
CA ILE A 440 14.98 -9.92 15.67
C ILE A 440 14.26 -8.67 16.18
N LEU A 441 14.31 -8.47 17.49
CA LEU A 441 13.77 -7.30 18.17
C LEU A 441 14.86 -6.23 18.33
N LEU A 442 14.45 -4.99 18.60
CA LEU A 442 15.39 -3.91 18.96
C LEU A 442 16.19 -4.26 20.22
N THR A 443 15.58 -4.97 21.17
CA THR A 443 16.21 -5.41 22.43
C THR A 443 17.25 -6.51 22.24
N ASP A 444 17.20 -7.21 21.10
CA ASP A 444 18.12 -8.31 20.80
C ASP A 444 19.48 -7.81 20.31
N VAL A 445 19.59 -6.52 19.99
CA VAL A 445 20.84 -5.88 19.54
C VAL A 445 21.30 -4.90 20.60
N ARG A 446 22.37 -5.25 21.31
CA ARG A 446 22.97 -4.40 22.36
C ARG A 446 24.44 -4.76 22.56
N ASP A 447 25.25 -3.79 22.95
CA ASP A 447 26.67 -3.97 23.29
C ASP A 447 27.50 -4.64 22.18
N SER A 448 27.24 -4.29 20.92
CA SER A 448 27.83 -4.94 19.74
C SER A 448 27.63 -6.46 19.69
N ARG A 449 26.53 -6.96 20.28
CA ARG A 449 26.15 -8.37 20.31
C ARG A 449 24.71 -8.54 19.85
N LEU A 450 24.46 -9.65 19.17
CA LEU A 450 23.14 -10.09 18.73
C LEU A 450 22.70 -11.30 19.55
N TYR A 451 21.56 -11.19 20.22
CA TYR A 451 20.96 -12.22 21.07
C TYR A 451 19.80 -12.90 20.34
N VAL A 452 20.00 -14.12 19.83
CA VAL A 452 18.99 -14.81 19.01
C VAL A 452 18.92 -16.29 19.36
N ASP A 453 17.71 -16.78 19.65
CA ASP A 453 17.42 -18.19 20.00
C ASP A 453 18.36 -18.74 21.10
N GLY A 454 18.59 -17.95 22.16
CA GLY A 454 19.47 -18.33 23.28
C GLY A 454 20.96 -18.28 22.98
N ARG A 455 21.37 -17.80 21.80
CA ARG A 455 22.77 -17.63 21.41
C ARG A 455 23.17 -16.16 21.43
N THR A 456 24.42 -15.92 21.77
CA THR A 456 25.02 -14.59 21.76
C THR A 456 26.09 -14.53 20.68
N ILE A 457 25.86 -13.72 19.65
CA ILE A 457 26.75 -13.57 18.50
C ILE A 457 27.45 -12.22 18.59
N PRO A 458 28.77 -12.16 18.77
CA PRO A 458 29.54 -10.92 18.63
C PRO A 458 29.37 -10.37 17.21
N MET A 459 28.96 -9.10 17.08
CA MET A 459 28.73 -8.48 15.77
C MET A 459 30.05 -7.99 15.18
N ALA A 460 30.25 -8.24 13.89
CA ALA A 460 31.38 -7.65 13.16
C ALA A 460 31.19 -6.13 13.04
N ASP A 461 32.28 -5.37 13.02
CA ASP A 461 32.23 -3.89 12.98
C ASP A 461 31.38 -3.37 11.82
N HIS A 462 31.51 -4.01 10.66
CA HIS A 462 30.71 -3.67 9.48
C HIS A 462 29.19 -3.87 9.71
N VAL A 463 28.81 -4.93 10.43
CA VAL A 463 27.40 -5.20 10.77
C VAL A 463 26.89 -4.17 11.77
N SER A 464 27.69 -3.84 12.78
CA SER A 464 27.37 -2.81 13.77
C SER A 464 27.14 -1.45 13.09
N ALA A 465 28.02 -1.06 12.17
CA ALA A 465 27.87 0.17 11.40
C ALA A 465 26.62 0.16 10.50
N GLY A 466 26.38 -0.94 9.78
CA GLY A 466 25.20 -1.11 8.93
C GLY A 466 23.88 -1.05 9.71
N ILE A 467 23.82 -1.71 10.87
CA ILE A 467 22.66 -1.63 11.77
C ILE A 467 22.48 -0.21 12.30
N ALA A 468 23.54 0.47 12.71
CA ALA A 468 23.45 1.86 13.19
C ALA A 468 22.90 2.79 12.11
N ALA A 469 23.38 2.68 10.86
CA ALA A 469 22.86 3.43 9.71
C ALA A 469 21.38 3.13 9.45
N TYR A 470 20.99 1.85 9.53
CA TYR A 470 19.59 1.45 9.40
C TYR A 470 18.72 1.99 10.54
N LEU A 471 19.17 1.93 11.80
CA LEU A 471 18.43 2.46 12.95
C LEU A 471 18.25 3.96 12.84
N HIS A 472 19.25 4.69 12.34
CA HIS A 472 19.13 6.11 12.05
C HIS A 472 18.05 6.38 10.99
N HIS A 473 18.11 5.67 9.85
CA HIS A 473 17.09 5.75 8.80
C HIS A 473 15.68 5.40 9.32
N ARG A 474 15.56 4.32 10.11
CA ARG A 474 14.30 3.89 10.75
C ARG A 474 13.75 4.97 11.68
N GLY A 475 14.61 5.57 12.50
CA GLY A 475 14.23 6.65 13.42
C GLY A 475 13.76 7.91 12.69
N GLN A 476 14.38 8.27 11.58
CA GLN A 476 13.93 9.39 10.74
C GLN A 476 12.58 9.10 10.06
N ARG A 477 12.42 7.89 9.51
CA ARG A 477 11.24 7.53 8.69
C ARG A 477 10.01 7.22 9.54
N TRP A 478 10.20 6.61 10.70
CA TRP A 478 9.14 6.17 11.62
C TRP A 478 9.49 6.47 13.08
N PRO A 479 9.57 7.75 13.48
CA PRO A 479 10.05 8.15 14.81
C PRO A 479 9.17 7.68 15.97
N LYS A 480 7.89 7.39 15.71
CA LYS A 480 6.90 7.03 16.74
C LYS A 480 6.49 5.56 16.71
N THR A 481 7.06 4.74 15.82
CA THR A 481 6.60 3.35 15.64
C THR A 481 6.70 2.55 16.93
N ALA A 482 5.61 1.88 17.29
CA ALA A 482 5.58 0.94 18.42
C ALA A 482 6.04 -0.48 18.03
N ASN A 483 6.48 -0.70 16.78
CA ASN A 483 6.89 -2.02 16.34
C ASN A 483 8.21 -2.43 17.03
N PRO A 484 8.25 -3.57 17.76
CA PRO A 484 9.45 -3.99 18.49
C PRO A 484 10.50 -4.64 17.58
N HIS A 485 10.13 -5.06 16.37
CA HIS A 485 11.06 -5.69 15.44
C HIS A 485 12.11 -4.69 14.94
N LEU A 486 13.33 -5.18 14.79
CA LEU A 486 14.46 -4.44 14.23
C LEU A 486 14.07 -3.92 12.84
N PHE A 487 13.76 -4.84 11.92
CA PHE A 487 13.37 -4.50 10.55
C PHE A 487 11.88 -4.25 10.41
N VAL A 488 11.54 -3.06 9.92
CA VAL A 488 10.18 -2.62 9.63
C VAL A 488 10.08 -2.05 8.21
N ASN A 489 8.87 -2.07 7.66
CA ASN A 489 8.55 -1.43 6.38
C ASN A 489 7.33 -0.51 6.53
N GLN A 490 6.93 0.17 5.46
CA GLN A 490 5.80 1.10 5.49
C GLN A 490 4.47 0.51 5.98
N VAL A 491 4.28 -0.81 5.83
CA VAL A 491 3.07 -1.52 6.28
C VAL A 491 3.22 -1.94 7.75
N THR A 492 4.34 -2.55 8.12
CA THR A 492 4.55 -3.09 9.47
C THR A 492 4.91 -2.03 10.49
N ALA A 493 5.45 -0.86 10.08
CA ALA A 493 5.78 0.23 10.99
C ALA A 493 4.56 0.82 11.72
N ASN A 494 3.35 0.64 11.16
CA ASN A 494 2.10 1.07 11.80
C ASN A 494 1.44 -0.04 12.63
N ARG A 495 2.13 -1.17 12.83
CA ARG A 495 1.65 -2.38 13.50
C ARG A 495 2.77 -2.96 14.37
N THR A 496 2.51 -4.08 15.04
CA THR A 496 3.51 -4.80 15.85
C THR A 496 4.02 -6.09 15.21
N GLY A 497 3.53 -6.43 14.01
CA GLY A 497 3.92 -7.67 13.33
C GLY A 497 5.27 -7.60 12.63
N ALA A 498 5.91 -8.75 12.48
CA ALA A 498 7.15 -8.93 11.72
C ALA A 498 6.94 -8.72 10.21
N VAL A 499 8.00 -8.29 9.53
CA VAL A 499 8.05 -8.22 8.06
C VAL A 499 7.88 -9.60 7.42
N THR A 500 7.42 -9.63 6.17
CA THR A 500 7.26 -10.89 5.42
C THR A 500 8.59 -11.35 4.81
N TYR A 501 8.73 -12.65 4.58
CA TYR A 501 9.91 -13.20 3.90
C TYR A 501 10.07 -12.65 2.46
N ASN A 502 8.95 -12.42 1.78
CA ASN A 502 8.96 -11.83 0.44
C ASN A 502 9.55 -10.42 0.45
N TRP A 503 9.20 -9.60 1.45
CA TRP A 503 9.78 -8.26 1.57
C TRP A 503 11.30 -8.30 1.74
N ILE A 504 11.83 -9.20 2.59
CA ILE A 504 13.28 -9.36 2.77
C ILE A 504 13.96 -9.72 1.44
N ASN A 505 13.43 -10.71 0.71
CA ASN A 505 14.02 -11.11 -0.56
C ASN A 505 13.93 -9.99 -1.61
N SER A 506 12.82 -9.25 -1.66
CA SER A 506 12.68 -8.10 -2.55
C SER A 506 13.67 -6.99 -2.21
N CYS A 507 13.95 -6.73 -0.93
CA CYS A 507 14.98 -5.78 -0.52
C CYS A 507 16.40 -6.24 -0.89
N LEU A 508 16.67 -7.54 -0.85
CA LEU A 508 17.98 -8.10 -1.18
C LEU A 508 18.21 -8.27 -2.69
N GLY A 509 17.15 -8.40 -3.48
CA GLY A 509 17.22 -8.78 -4.90
C GLY A 509 17.47 -10.27 -5.15
N CYS A 510 17.69 -11.05 -4.08
CA CYS A 510 17.89 -12.51 -4.12
C CYS A 510 17.22 -13.18 -2.91
N ARG A 511 17.31 -14.51 -2.80
CA ARG A 511 16.75 -15.19 -1.62
C ARG A 511 17.72 -15.03 -0.46
N ALA A 512 17.23 -14.62 0.71
CA ALA A 512 18.06 -14.52 1.92
C ALA A 512 18.75 -15.85 2.29
N GLN A 513 18.15 -16.98 1.89
CA GLN A 513 18.74 -18.31 2.08
C GLN A 513 20.02 -18.53 1.26
N ASP A 514 20.16 -17.85 0.12
CA ASP A 514 21.33 -17.99 -0.76
C ASP A 514 22.54 -17.29 -0.14
N LEU A 515 22.39 -16.07 0.38
CA LEU A 515 23.45 -15.35 1.13
C LEU A 515 23.88 -16.12 2.39
N ARG A 516 22.91 -16.70 3.11
CA ARG A 516 23.24 -17.56 4.26
C ARG A 516 24.01 -18.81 3.82
N ALA A 517 23.60 -19.44 2.73
CA ALA A 517 24.24 -20.64 2.22
C ALA A 517 25.69 -20.36 1.80
N ASP A 518 25.92 -19.23 1.15
CA ASP A 518 27.25 -18.74 0.78
C ASP A 518 28.16 -18.56 2.01
N ARG A 519 27.69 -17.88 3.06
CA ARG A 519 28.46 -17.75 4.32
C ARG A 519 28.78 -19.10 4.98
N ILE A 520 27.88 -20.08 4.89
CA ILE A 520 28.17 -21.42 5.42
C ILE A 520 29.26 -22.11 4.58
N LEU A 521 29.22 -21.98 3.25
CA LEU A 521 30.25 -22.53 2.36
C LEU A 521 31.61 -21.86 2.58
N ASP A 522 31.63 -20.55 2.83
CA ASP A 522 32.83 -19.80 3.20
C ASP A 522 33.47 -20.36 4.49
N GLU A 523 32.68 -20.58 5.55
CA GLU A 523 33.21 -21.19 6.78
C GLU A 523 33.69 -22.63 6.55
N VAL A 524 32.98 -23.42 5.73
CA VAL A 524 33.42 -24.78 5.36
C VAL A 524 34.81 -24.75 4.74
N ARG A 525 35.06 -23.81 3.81
CA ARG A 525 36.37 -23.65 3.16
C ARG A 525 37.44 -23.18 4.13
N ALA A 526 37.10 -22.25 5.03
CA ALA A 526 38.04 -21.71 6.01
C ALA A 526 38.45 -22.72 7.09
N THR A 527 37.65 -23.77 7.32
CA THR A 527 37.84 -24.74 8.42
C THR A 527 38.14 -26.16 7.94
N ASP A 528 38.38 -26.32 6.63
CA ASP A 528 38.56 -27.63 5.98
C ASP A 528 37.44 -28.64 6.30
N GLY A 529 36.22 -28.13 6.49
CA GLY A 529 35.03 -28.93 6.75
C GLY A 529 34.84 -29.44 8.18
N ASP A 530 35.29 -28.72 9.21
CA ASP A 530 34.99 -29.04 10.61
C ASP A 530 33.46 -28.98 10.89
N VAL A 531 32.84 -30.16 10.92
CA VAL A 531 31.40 -30.35 11.11
C VAL A 531 30.91 -29.73 12.43
N ARG A 532 31.70 -29.86 13.51
CA ARG A 532 31.27 -29.41 14.84
C ARG A 532 31.23 -27.89 14.90
N ARG A 533 32.28 -27.25 14.41
CA ARG A 533 32.34 -25.78 14.30
C ARG A 533 31.20 -25.21 13.46
N ILE A 534 30.88 -25.83 12.33
CA ILE A 534 29.74 -25.42 11.47
C ILE A 534 28.41 -25.58 12.21
N CYS A 535 28.22 -26.68 12.94
CA CYS A 535 27.02 -26.92 13.74
C CYS A 535 26.86 -25.84 14.83
N ASP A 536 27.94 -25.55 15.56
CA ASP A 536 27.93 -24.60 16.67
C ASP A 536 27.68 -23.16 16.19
N LEU A 537 28.38 -22.72 15.12
CA LEU A 537 28.25 -21.35 14.59
C LEU A 537 26.86 -21.09 14.00
N PHE A 538 26.34 -22.00 13.17
CA PHE A 538 25.12 -21.78 12.40
C PHE A 538 23.87 -22.45 13.00
N GLY A 539 24.03 -23.22 14.07
CA GLY A 539 22.98 -24.00 14.74
C GLY A 539 22.43 -25.12 13.86
N LEU A 540 23.24 -25.68 12.95
CA LEU A 540 22.82 -26.75 12.03
C LEU A 540 22.83 -28.11 12.73
N SER A 541 22.01 -29.05 12.24
CA SER A 541 22.21 -30.46 12.60
C SER A 541 23.40 -31.03 11.84
N VAL A 542 24.01 -32.09 12.37
CA VAL A 542 25.15 -32.79 11.75
C VAL A 542 24.87 -33.15 10.28
N GLY A 543 23.72 -33.78 10.01
CA GLY A 543 23.33 -34.11 8.63
C GLY A 543 23.08 -32.88 7.75
N ALA A 544 22.68 -31.74 8.32
CA ALA A 544 22.56 -30.51 7.55
C ALA A 544 23.94 -29.89 7.24
N ALA A 545 24.88 -29.92 8.18
CA ALA A 545 26.25 -29.45 8.01
C ALA A 545 27.03 -30.30 6.99
N GLN A 546 26.90 -31.63 7.05
CA GLN A 546 27.55 -32.54 6.11
C GLN A 546 27.23 -32.19 4.65
N ARG A 547 25.98 -31.80 4.36
CA ARG A 547 25.58 -31.38 3.00
C ARG A 547 26.34 -30.17 2.49
N TYR A 548 26.69 -29.23 3.36
CA TYR A 548 27.46 -28.04 2.98
C TYR A 548 28.94 -28.40 2.78
N ILE A 549 29.46 -29.34 3.57
CA ILE A 549 30.82 -29.87 3.43
C ILE A 549 30.96 -30.61 2.10
N ASP A 550 30.05 -31.53 1.80
CA ASP A 550 30.04 -32.27 0.54
C ASP A 550 29.94 -31.31 -0.67
N ALA A 551 29.10 -30.27 -0.57
CA ALA A 551 28.98 -29.26 -1.60
C ALA A 551 30.25 -28.41 -1.77
N GLY A 552 30.91 -28.04 -0.67
CA GLY A 552 32.18 -27.31 -0.69
C GLY A 552 33.29 -28.10 -1.38
N ARG A 553 33.39 -29.41 -1.08
CA ARG A 553 34.35 -30.32 -1.73
C ARG A 553 34.12 -30.43 -3.24
N VAL A 554 32.87 -30.64 -3.67
CA VAL A 554 32.52 -30.71 -5.10
C VAL A 554 32.89 -29.41 -5.84
N GLN A 555 32.75 -28.25 -5.19
CA GLN A 555 33.11 -26.97 -5.79
C GLN A 555 34.62 -26.72 -5.87
N GLN A 556 35.40 -27.25 -4.92
CA GLN A 556 36.86 -27.20 -4.96
C GLN A 556 37.38 -28.09 -6.10
N SER A 557 36.88 -29.32 -6.21
CA SER A 557 37.32 -30.29 -7.22
C SER A 557 36.93 -29.96 -8.67
N GLY A 558 36.05 -28.98 -8.89
CA GLY A 558 35.65 -28.52 -10.23
C GLY A 558 36.22 -27.15 -10.61
N ALA A 559 37.05 -26.56 -9.76
CA ALA A 559 37.76 -25.30 -10.00
C ALA A 559 39.25 -25.51 -10.34
N ASP A 560 39.78 -26.70 -10.07
CA ASP A 560 41.03 -27.24 -10.62
C ASP A 560 40.76 -27.91 -11.98
#